data_AF-A0A229YSJ8-F1
#
_entry.id   AF-A0A229YSJ8-F1
#
_cell.length_a   1.000
_cell.length_b   1.000
_cell.length_c   1.000
_cell.angle_alpha   90.00
_cell.angle_beta   90.00
_cell.angle_gamma   90.00
#
_symmetry.space_group_name_H-M   'P 1'
#
loop_
_entity.id
_entity.type
_entity.pdbx_description
1 polymer ?
#
loop_
_entity_poly.entity_id
_entity_poly.type
_entity_poly.pdbx_seq_one_letter_code
_entity_poly.pdbx_strand_id
1 'polypeptide(L)'
;MDPITATQLAADVAGIFLKIVNTVKDVIETMKGAKEALIELLSRCERVRLYLELFRSLTSRLSNPVERSISLSFNDSAYRQTGDEILGFVHKIADASKHSEIWMKFSWVFYKADVTALVGKLEAREKDLNLVLTFIAAQSSVVTENEISTMKGRAEEWAQIAEAFGTTHLSQDSSELVLKHTSEQEKKGYSSHRGSHNDGKQASPNAIPSQPSSNSTNPALWLGNVVKTGFDPAYLKERARLSDAAYWGDWHQLLSSLDTGRRRYGESWCNSFHLRSEDDSHRLSLWTPLHQAAYMNAPKKVVEKLIQLGAFRTLPTKETHGEFRYPDLTAVEIAREVGYSELWSILTPVIRHFVPARILIDLEQRFHELIHAELAGLALLKYLRLPQLVVLTELENPEMWFPIQPQSQHGRGFLFRLDGRELVVLSVGRSPPMSKQLYRVSATGWTAIYDAVVFRR
;
A
#
# COMPACT_ATOMS: atom_id res chain seq x y z
N MET A 1 31.52 -17.90 -5.68
CA MET A 1 30.78 -18.99 -6.36
C MET A 1 29.79 -18.39 -7.34
N ASP A 2 29.39 -19.13 -8.37
CA ASP A 2 28.40 -18.64 -9.33
C ASP A 2 27.01 -18.54 -8.68
N PRO A 3 26.14 -17.61 -9.16
CA PRO A 3 24.81 -17.39 -8.61
C PRO A 3 23.90 -18.64 -8.60
N ILE A 4 24.04 -19.54 -9.57
CA ILE A 4 23.20 -20.74 -9.65
C ILE A 4 23.57 -21.71 -8.51
N THR A 5 24.87 -21.96 -8.32
CA THR A 5 25.38 -22.76 -7.20
C THR A 5 24.99 -22.16 -5.84
N ALA A 6 25.06 -20.83 -5.70
CA ALA A 6 24.63 -20.15 -4.49
C ALA A 6 23.13 -20.26 -4.20
N THR A 7 22.30 -20.19 -5.24
CA THR A 7 20.86 -20.38 -5.14
C THR A 7 20.51 -21.79 -4.66
N GLN A 8 21.17 -22.80 -5.21
CA GLN A 8 20.92 -24.20 -4.82
C GLN A 8 21.36 -24.48 -3.38
N LEU A 9 22.56 -24.05 -3.00
CA LEU A 9 23.06 -24.25 -1.63
C LEU A 9 22.18 -23.53 -0.59
N ALA A 10 21.71 -22.32 -0.89
CA ALA A 10 20.78 -21.61 -0.01
C ALA A 10 19.45 -22.35 0.18
N ALA A 11 18.90 -22.94 -0.89
CA ALA A 11 17.68 -23.74 -0.83
C ALA A 11 17.85 -24.97 0.06
N ASP A 12 18.96 -25.70 -0.10
CA ASP A 12 19.26 -26.89 0.68
C ASP A 12 19.36 -26.57 2.18
N VAL A 13 20.06 -25.50 2.53
CA VAL A 13 20.21 -25.05 3.93
C VAL A 13 18.88 -24.57 4.49
N ALA A 14 18.07 -23.83 3.71
CA ALA A 14 16.73 -23.43 4.14
C ALA A 14 15.84 -24.65 4.44
N GLY A 15 15.97 -25.73 3.67
CA GLY A 15 15.32 -27.01 3.92
C GLY A 15 15.72 -27.65 5.25
N ILE A 16 17.00 -27.60 5.62
CA ILE A 16 17.51 -28.07 6.93
C ILE A 16 16.87 -27.27 8.06
N PHE A 17 16.86 -25.94 7.96
CA PHE A 17 16.25 -25.09 8.99
C PHE A 17 14.73 -25.26 9.08
N LEU A 18 14.04 -25.57 7.99
CA LEU A 18 12.62 -25.92 8.04
C LEU A 18 12.38 -27.20 8.83
N LYS A 19 13.20 -28.24 8.63
CA LYS A 19 13.14 -29.49 9.40
C LYS A 19 13.39 -29.24 10.89
N ILE A 20 14.37 -28.40 11.22
CA ILE A 20 14.67 -27.98 12.60
C ILE A 20 13.45 -27.30 13.24
N VAL A 21 12.88 -26.31 12.56
CA VAL A 21 11.72 -25.55 13.05
C VAL A 21 10.55 -26.48 13.39
N ASN A 22 10.24 -27.44 12.53
CA ASN A 22 9.17 -28.40 12.79
C ASN A 22 9.50 -29.30 14.00
N THR A 23 10.72 -29.83 14.06
CA THR A 23 11.14 -30.70 15.17
C THR A 23 11.13 -29.96 16.52
N VAL A 24 11.58 -28.70 16.55
CA VAL A 24 11.56 -27.87 17.76
C VAL A 24 10.13 -27.55 18.21
N LYS A 25 9.20 -27.31 17.27
CA LYS A 25 7.77 -27.10 17.59
C LYS A 25 7.16 -28.32 18.28
N ASP A 26 7.40 -29.52 17.76
CA ASP A 26 6.91 -30.78 18.35
C ASP A 26 7.44 -30.98 19.78
N VAL A 27 8.72 -30.63 20.02
CA VAL A 27 9.34 -30.71 21.36
C VAL A 27 8.78 -29.64 22.32
N ILE A 28 8.48 -28.43 21.84
CA ILE A 28 7.87 -27.38 22.66
C ILE A 28 6.45 -27.79 23.10
N GLU A 29 5.66 -28.37 22.20
CA GLU A 29 4.29 -28.82 22.51
C GLU A 29 4.26 -29.91 23.60
N THR A 30 5.29 -30.75 23.63
CA THR A 30 5.44 -31.82 24.62
C THR A 30 6.06 -31.35 25.94
N MET A 31 6.69 -30.16 25.99
CA MET A 31 7.46 -29.70 27.15
C MET A 31 6.93 -28.39 27.79
N LYS A 32 6.24 -28.51 28.94
CA LYS A 32 5.71 -27.35 29.68
C LYS A 32 6.75 -26.47 30.40
N GLY A 33 7.95 -27.00 30.71
CA GLY A 33 8.95 -26.30 31.55
C GLY A 33 10.12 -25.62 30.82
N ALA A 34 10.32 -25.91 29.52
CA ALA A 34 11.46 -25.45 28.71
C ALA A 34 11.07 -24.40 27.65
N LYS A 35 9.85 -23.89 27.75
CA LYS A 35 9.14 -23.19 26.67
C LYS A 35 9.86 -21.92 26.20
N GLU A 36 10.39 -21.10 27.10
CA GLU A 36 10.96 -19.79 26.73
C GLU A 36 12.27 -19.90 25.92
N ALA A 37 13.22 -20.72 26.35
CA ALA A 37 14.51 -20.82 25.66
C ALA A 37 14.40 -21.59 24.33
N LEU A 38 13.51 -22.58 24.25
CA LEU A 38 13.20 -23.27 22.99
C LEU A 38 12.44 -22.37 22.01
N ILE A 39 11.58 -21.47 22.49
CA ILE A 39 10.93 -20.45 21.65
C ILE A 39 11.95 -19.47 21.06
N GLU A 40 12.94 -19.03 21.84
CA GLU A 40 14.00 -18.16 21.30
C GLU A 40 14.82 -18.89 20.22
N LEU A 41 15.22 -20.14 20.48
CA LEU A 41 15.91 -20.97 19.50
C LEU A 41 15.07 -21.15 18.22
N LEU A 42 13.77 -21.43 18.37
CA LEU A 42 12.82 -21.55 17.26
C LEU A 42 12.74 -20.27 16.43
N SER A 43 12.59 -19.11 17.08
CA SER A 43 12.48 -17.81 16.42
C SER A 43 13.71 -17.50 15.57
N ARG A 44 14.91 -17.82 16.08
CA ARG A 44 16.17 -17.62 15.36
C ARG A 44 16.34 -18.58 14.18
N CYS A 45 15.97 -19.84 14.34
CA CYS A 45 15.94 -20.79 13.22
C CYS A 45 14.99 -20.34 12.10
N GLU A 46 13.80 -19.83 12.44
CA GLU A 46 12.87 -19.29 11.45
C GLU A 46 13.45 -18.07 10.72
N ARG A 47 14.16 -17.19 11.43
CA ARG A 47 14.78 -15.99 10.83
C ARG A 47 15.92 -16.33 9.88
N VAL A 48 16.81 -17.25 10.25
CA VAL A 48 17.87 -17.74 9.35
C VAL A 48 17.27 -18.38 8.10
N ARG A 49 16.21 -19.19 8.23
CA ARG A 49 15.49 -19.75 7.08
C ARG A 49 14.95 -18.67 6.14
N LEU A 50 14.31 -17.63 6.69
CA LEU A 50 13.76 -16.53 5.89
C LEU A 50 14.84 -15.74 5.16
N TYR A 51 15.98 -15.50 5.80
CA TYR A 51 17.11 -14.84 5.16
C TYR A 51 17.74 -15.70 4.05
N LEU A 52 17.77 -17.02 4.21
CA LEU A 52 18.25 -17.93 3.17
C LEU A 52 17.32 -17.95 1.96
N GLU A 53 16.00 -17.90 2.16
CA GLU A 53 15.02 -17.76 1.08
C GLU A 53 15.13 -16.42 0.36
N LEU A 54 15.35 -15.33 1.11
CA LEU A 54 15.59 -14.02 0.53
C LEU A 54 16.89 -14.01 -0.29
N PHE A 55 17.96 -14.60 0.24
CA PHE A 55 19.24 -14.73 -0.46
C PHE A 55 19.10 -15.57 -1.74
N ARG A 56 18.37 -16.69 -1.68
CA ARG A 56 18.03 -17.52 -2.85
C ARG A 56 17.28 -16.71 -3.91
N SER A 57 16.25 -15.97 -3.52
CA SER A 57 15.43 -15.17 -4.44
C SER A 57 16.24 -14.06 -5.11
N LEU A 58 17.15 -13.40 -4.38
CA LEU A 58 17.98 -12.35 -4.97
C LEU A 58 19.04 -12.93 -5.90
N THR A 59 19.66 -14.05 -5.49
CA THR A 59 20.71 -14.69 -6.27
C THR A 59 20.18 -15.34 -7.55
N SER A 60 18.93 -15.83 -7.55
CA SER A 60 18.31 -16.33 -8.78
C SER A 60 18.04 -15.21 -9.79
N ARG A 61 17.78 -13.98 -9.34
CA ARG A 61 17.64 -12.80 -10.22
C ARG A 61 18.96 -12.44 -10.88
N LEU A 62 20.07 -12.53 -10.13
CA LEU A 62 21.45 -12.32 -10.64
C LEU A 62 21.92 -13.41 -11.61
N SER A 63 21.19 -14.53 -11.74
CA SER A 63 21.56 -15.66 -12.62
C SER A 63 21.16 -15.44 -14.09
N ASN A 64 20.51 -14.31 -14.42
CA ASN A 64 20.13 -13.95 -15.79
C ASN A 64 21.39 -13.65 -16.65
N PRO A 65 21.41 -13.97 -17.96
CA PRO A 65 22.65 -14.06 -18.75
C PRO A 65 23.39 -12.72 -18.97
N VAL A 66 22.83 -11.59 -18.52
CA VAL A 66 23.42 -10.25 -18.63
C VAL A 66 24.36 -9.92 -17.46
N GLU A 67 24.30 -10.64 -16.32
CA GLU A 67 24.96 -10.26 -15.05
C GLU A 67 26.00 -11.27 -14.54
N ARG A 68 26.75 -11.92 -15.45
CA ARG A 68 27.67 -13.04 -15.11
C ARG A 68 28.98 -12.66 -14.37
N SER A 69 29.16 -11.44 -13.89
CA SER A 69 30.44 -11.00 -13.28
C SER A 69 30.50 -11.05 -11.75
N ILE A 70 29.43 -11.44 -11.05
CA ILE A 70 29.35 -11.35 -9.58
C ILE A 70 29.71 -12.69 -8.92
N SER A 71 30.86 -12.73 -8.23
CA SER A 71 31.24 -13.85 -7.37
C SER A 71 30.71 -13.63 -5.96
N LEU A 72 29.81 -14.51 -5.51
CA LEU A 72 29.25 -14.45 -4.16
C LEU A 72 30.04 -15.34 -3.20
N SER A 73 30.23 -14.88 -1.96
CA SER A 73 30.78 -15.66 -0.86
C SER A 73 29.65 -16.11 0.07
N PHE A 74 29.19 -17.35 -0.07
CA PHE A 74 28.23 -17.96 0.84
C PHE A 74 28.85 -19.19 1.50
N ASN A 75 28.99 -19.15 2.83
CA ASN A 75 29.61 -20.23 3.60
C ASN A 75 28.58 -21.27 4.04
N ASP A 76 28.06 -22.04 3.07
CA ASP A 76 27.09 -23.12 3.28
C ASP A 76 27.47 -24.07 4.44
N SER A 77 28.73 -24.49 4.50
CA SER A 77 29.22 -25.46 5.50
C SER A 77 28.98 -25.01 6.95
N ALA A 78 29.13 -23.72 7.23
CA ALA A 78 28.94 -23.17 8.57
C ALA A 78 27.46 -23.15 9.00
N TYR A 79 26.53 -23.00 8.04
CA TYR A 79 25.10 -23.08 8.31
C TYR A 79 24.65 -24.53 8.50
N ARG A 80 25.17 -25.47 7.70
CA ARG A 80 24.89 -26.90 7.86
C ARG A 80 25.37 -27.40 9.21
N GLN A 81 26.61 -27.08 9.58
CA GLN A 81 27.15 -27.44 10.90
C GLN A 81 26.27 -26.90 12.04
N THR A 82 25.87 -25.62 11.96
CA THR A 82 24.98 -25.03 12.98
C THR A 82 23.63 -25.75 13.01
N GLY A 83 23.06 -26.09 11.84
CA GLY A 83 21.82 -26.84 11.74
C GLY A 83 21.92 -28.26 12.33
N ASP A 84 23.00 -28.98 12.05
CA ASP A 84 23.25 -30.33 12.55
C ASP A 84 23.42 -30.34 14.08
N GLU A 85 24.13 -29.36 14.63
CA GLU A 85 24.27 -29.19 16.08
C GLU A 85 22.92 -28.94 16.77
N ILE A 86 22.06 -28.10 16.15
CA ILE A 86 20.71 -27.84 16.68
C ILE A 86 19.85 -29.10 16.58
N LEU A 87 19.86 -29.81 15.46
CA LEU A 87 19.13 -31.07 15.33
C LEU A 87 19.59 -32.09 16.37
N GLY A 88 20.90 -32.28 16.54
CA GLY A 88 21.45 -33.19 17.54
C GLY A 88 21.00 -32.84 18.96
N PHE A 89 21.01 -31.55 19.30
CA PHE A 89 20.53 -31.05 20.58
C PHE A 89 19.03 -31.30 20.80
N VAL A 90 18.21 -31.02 19.78
CA VAL A 90 16.75 -31.19 19.86
C VAL A 90 16.36 -32.66 20.00
N HIS A 91 17.04 -33.58 19.28
CA HIS A 91 16.82 -35.01 19.45
C HIS A 91 17.24 -35.49 20.85
N LYS A 92 18.38 -35.01 21.37
CA LYS A 92 18.83 -35.33 22.73
C LYS A 92 17.80 -34.91 23.79
N ILE A 93 17.16 -33.76 23.62
CA ILE A 93 16.07 -33.31 24.49
C ILE A 93 14.81 -34.17 24.31
N ALA A 94 14.44 -34.46 23.08
CA ALA A 94 13.25 -35.25 22.75
C ALA A 94 13.34 -36.70 23.27
N ASP A 95 14.53 -37.29 23.33
CA ASP A 95 14.74 -38.62 23.90
C ASP A 95 14.79 -38.58 25.43
N ALA A 96 15.43 -37.56 26.03
CA ALA A 96 15.44 -37.39 27.47
C ALA A 96 14.03 -37.13 28.05
N SER A 97 13.14 -36.46 27.29
CA SER A 97 11.76 -36.18 27.71
C SER A 97 10.88 -37.44 27.81
N LYS A 98 11.24 -38.54 27.14
CA LYS A 98 10.50 -39.80 27.17
C LYS A 98 10.69 -40.59 28.46
N HIS A 99 11.78 -40.37 29.20
CA HIS A 99 12.18 -41.26 30.30
C HIS A 99 11.73 -40.81 31.70
N SER A 100 11.56 -39.50 31.98
CA SER A 100 10.96 -38.99 33.24
C SER A 100 10.87 -37.45 33.25
N GLU A 101 9.71 -36.88 33.61
CA GLU A 101 9.52 -35.43 33.76
C GLU A 101 10.39 -34.80 34.88
N ILE A 102 10.70 -35.56 35.92
CA ILE A 102 11.47 -35.08 37.09
C ILE A 102 12.95 -34.96 36.73
N TRP A 103 13.48 -35.94 36.01
CA TRP A 103 14.85 -35.93 35.53
C TRP A 103 15.09 -34.78 34.54
N MET A 104 14.07 -34.46 33.72
CA MET A 104 14.11 -33.35 32.77
C MET A 104 14.21 -31.97 33.41
N LYS A 105 13.52 -31.73 34.54
CA LYS A 105 13.63 -30.45 35.27
C LYS A 105 15.03 -30.23 35.83
N PHE A 106 15.69 -31.30 36.29
CA PHE A 106 17.07 -31.24 36.77
C PHE A 106 18.08 -31.11 35.61
N SER A 107 17.88 -31.83 34.50
CA SER A 107 18.77 -31.77 33.33
C SER A 107 18.67 -30.46 32.56
N TRP A 108 17.52 -29.77 32.60
CA TRP A 108 17.29 -28.49 31.90
C TRP A 108 18.27 -27.39 32.31
N VAL A 109 18.69 -27.37 33.57
CA VAL A 109 19.70 -26.41 34.07
C VAL A 109 21.03 -26.57 33.32
N PHE A 110 21.39 -27.80 32.96
CA PHE A 110 22.59 -28.09 32.17
C PHE A 110 22.39 -27.78 30.68
N TYR A 111 21.19 -27.99 30.14
CA TYR A 111 20.87 -27.69 28.74
C TYR A 111 20.74 -26.20 28.43
N LYS A 112 20.49 -25.34 29.43
CA LYS A 112 20.37 -23.89 29.22
C LYS A 112 21.64 -23.27 28.60
N ALA A 113 22.81 -23.72 29.04
CA ALA A 113 24.09 -23.25 28.49
C ALA A 113 24.26 -23.63 27.01
N ASP A 114 23.87 -24.86 26.66
CA ASP A 114 23.89 -25.35 25.27
C ASP A 114 22.94 -24.54 24.38
N VAL A 115 21.71 -24.25 24.83
CA VAL A 115 20.76 -23.40 24.09
C VAL A 115 21.34 -22.02 23.85
N THR A 116 21.92 -21.39 24.88
CA THR A 116 22.53 -20.05 24.75
C THR A 116 23.68 -20.06 23.75
N ALA A 117 24.52 -21.11 23.74
CA ALA A 117 25.60 -21.25 22.78
C ALA A 117 25.06 -21.40 21.34
N LEU A 118 24.02 -22.21 21.13
CA LEU A 118 23.37 -22.39 19.83
C LEU A 118 22.71 -21.11 19.32
N VAL A 119 22.03 -20.36 20.19
CA VAL A 119 21.46 -19.04 19.87
C VAL A 119 22.57 -18.08 19.44
N GLY A 120 23.70 -18.04 20.14
CA GLY A 120 24.86 -17.22 19.75
C GLY A 120 25.42 -17.59 18.37
N LYS A 121 25.46 -18.88 18.02
CA LYS A 121 25.86 -19.33 16.67
C LYS A 121 24.84 -18.88 15.62
N LEU A 122 23.54 -18.99 15.88
CA LEU A 122 22.49 -18.52 14.96
C LEU A 122 22.58 -17.00 14.73
N GLU A 123 22.86 -16.21 15.77
CA GLU A 123 23.03 -14.75 15.64
C GLU A 123 24.22 -14.38 14.75
N ALA A 124 25.33 -15.12 14.85
CA ALA A 124 26.47 -14.92 13.96
C ALA A 124 26.09 -15.22 12.50
N ARG A 125 25.33 -16.30 12.27
CA ARG A 125 24.82 -16.68 10.95
C ARG A 125 23.82 -15.67 10.37
N GLU A 126 22.95 -15.09 11.21
CA GLU A 126 22.06 -14.00 10.80
C GLU A 126 22.86 -12.77 10.32
N LYS A 127 23.90 -12.37 11.06
CA LYS A 127 24.75 -11.22 10.71
C LYS A 127 25.51 -11.46 9.40
N ASP A 128 26.10 -12.64 9.23
CA ASP A 128 26.83 -13.02 8.02
C ASP A 128 25.93 -12.92 6.77
N LEU A 129 24.71 -13.46 6.86
CA LEU A 129 23.77 -13.46 5.74
C LEU A 129 23.23 -12.06 5.42
N ASN A 130 22.97 -11.25 6.43
CA ASN A 130 22.52 -9.87 6.25
C ASN A 130 23.58 -9.00 5.56
N LEU A 131 24.87 -9.23 5.84
CA LEU A 131 25.97 -8.55 5.15
C LEU A 131 25.97 -8.87 3.65
N VAL A 132 25.83 -10.16 3.29
CA VAL A 132 25.79 -10.61 1.90
C VAL A 132 24.57 -10.05 1.17
N LEU A 133 23.40 -10.04 1.82
CA LEU A 133 22.18 -9.44 1.27
C LEU A 133 22.32 -7.94 1.01
N THR A 134 22.96 -7.22 1.93
CA THR A 134 23.24 -5.78 1.79
C THR A 134 24.21 -5.51 0.64
N PHE A 135 25.24 -6.35 0.48
CA PHE A 135 26.18 -6.25 -0.63
C PHE A 135 25.51 -6.49 -1.99
N ILE A 136 24.65 -7.52 -2.10
CA ILE A 136 23.87 -7.78 -3.32
C ILE A 136 22.96 -6.59 -3.64
N ALA A 137 22.27 -6.04 -2.64
CA ALA A 137 21.42 -4.87 -2.83
C ALA A 137 22.20 -3.64 -3.29
N ALA A 138 23.40 -3.42 -2.75
CA ALA A 138 24.27 -2.31 -3.14
C ALA A 138 24.79 -2.47 -4.58
N GLN A 139 25.22 -3.67 -5.00
CA GLN A 139 25.72 -3.90 -6.36
C GLN A 139 24.61 -3.86 -7.41
N SER A 140 23.43 -4.41 -7.12
CA SER A 140 22.26 -4.31 -8.01
C SER A 140 21.81 -2.87 -8.23
N SER A 141 22.16 -1.93 -7.34
CA SER A 141 21.85 -0.51 -7.46
C SER A 141 22.80 0.26 -8.38
N VAL A 142 23.95 -0.31 -8.77
CA VAL A 142 25.03 0.40 -9.49
C VAL A 142 25.02 0.14 -11.00
N VAL A 143 24.28 -0.84 -11.51
CA VAL A 143 24.29 -1.21 -12.93
C VAL A 143 22.88 -1.23 -13.50
N THR A 144 22.54 -0.22 -14.31
CA THR A 144 21.80 -0.36 -15.59
C THR A 144 21.67 1.00 -16.30
N GLU A 145 22.77 1.46 -16.91
CA GLU A 145 22.80 2.58 -17.86
C GLU A 145 21.79 2.41 -19.02
N ASN A 146 21.42 1.15 -19.32
CA ASN A 146 20.42 0.78 -20.32
C ASN A 146 18.97 1.09 -19.87
N GLU A 147 18.68 1.11 -18.57
CA GLU A 147 17.35 1.47 -18.05
C GLU A 147 17.14 2.99 -18.11
N ILE A 148 18.20 3.78 -17.94
CA ILE A 148 18.19 5.25 -18.08
C ILE A 148 17.77 5.67 -19.49
N SER A 149 18.20 4.94 -20.52
CA SER A 149 17.79 5.17 -21.92
C SER A 149 16.30 4.93 -22.15
N THR A 150 15.75 3.83 -21.61
CA THR A 150 14.31 3.51 -21.76
C THR A 150 13.40 4.39 -20.89
N MET A 151 13.92 4.98 -19.81
CA MET A 151 13.19 5.99 -19.02
C MET A 151 13.19 7.35 -19.72
N LYS A 152 14.28 7.72 -20.41
CA LYS A 152 14.35 8.96 -21.20
C LYS A 152 13.34 8.96 -22.36
N GLY A 153 13.21 7.86 -23.09
CA GLY A 153 12.20 7.74 -24.16
C GLY A 153 10.76 7.80 -23.65
N ARG A 154 10.48 7.28 -22.44
CA ARG A 154 9.16 7.37 -21.79
C ARG A 154 8.87 8.75 -21.20
N ALA A 155 9.89 9.47 -20.73
CA ALA A 155 9.75 10.85 -20.29
C ALA A 155 9.50 11.80 -21.47
N GLU A 156 10.07 11.53 -22.65
CA GLU A 156 9.83 12.29 -23.88
C GLU A 156 8.40 12.06 -24.44
N GLU A 157 7.84 10.85 -24.33
CA GLU A 157 6.42 10.57 -24.63
C GLU A 157 5.45 11.29 -23.68
N TRP A 158 5.79 11.40 -22.38
CA TRP A 158 4.96 12.10 -21.40
C TRP A 158 5.16 13.63 -21.44
N ALA A 159 6.28 14.10 -21.96
CA ALA A 159 6.47 15.51 -22.32
C ALA A 159 5.62 15.90 -23.55
N GLN A 160 5.35 14.98 -24.47
CA GLN A 160 4.43 15.24 -25.60
C GLN A 160 2.95 15.30 -25.19
N ILE A 161 2.54 14.76 -24.04
CA ILE A 161 1.19 14.98 -23.48
C ILE A 161 1.06 16.40 -22.87
N ALA A 162 2.17 17.07 -22.53
CA ALA A 162 2.19 18.48 -22.16
C ALA A 162 2.06 19.44 -23.36
N GLU A 163 2.18 18.92 -24.59
CA GLU A 163 2.02 19.68 -25.85
C GLU A 163 0.63 19.47 -26.49
N ALA A 164 -0.27 18.70 -25.88
CA ALA A 164 -1.70 18.63 -26.23
C ALA A 164 -2.56 19.70 -25.52
N PHE A 165 -1.92 20.64 -24.80
CA PHE A 165 -2.52 21.89 -24.35
C PHE A 165 -1.86 23.12 -25.02
N GLY A 166 -1.29 22.92 -26.21
CA GLY A 166 -0.83 23.99 -27.10
C GLY A 166 -1.98 24.59 -27.92
N THR A 167 -2.26 25.88 -27.66
CA THR A 167 -2.88 26.86 -28.56
C THR A 167 -4.26 26.54 -29.16
N THR A 168 -5.32 27.11 -28.58
CA THR A 168 -6.34 27.84 -29.39
C THR A 168 -7.21 28.77 -28.54
N HIS A 169 -7.11 30.06 -28.85
CA HIS A 169 -8.03 31.17 -28.58
C HIS A 169 -8.66 31.31 -27.18
N LEU A 170 -8.00 32.14 -26.38
CA LEU A 170 -8.64 33.10 -25.49
C LEU A 170 -9.65 33.93 -26.30
N SER A 171 -10.95 33.67 -26.12
CA SER A 171 -11.96 34.70 -26.32
C SER A 171 -11.89 35.61 -25.10
N GLN A 172 -11.16 36.73 -25.24
CA GLN A 172 -11.46 37.92 -24.46
C GLN A 172 -12.92 38.28 -24.74
N ASP A 173 -13.72 38.37 -23.69
CA ASP A 173 -14.73 39.43 -23.62
C ASP A 173 -14.92 39.81 -22.16
N SER A 174 -14.09 40.78 -21.78
CA SER A 174 -14.40 41.73 -20.73
C SER A 174 -15.62 42.52 -21.17
N SER A 175 -16.66 42.61 -20.34
CA SER A 175 -17.62 43.72 -20.44
C SER A 175 -18.14 44.05 -19.06
N GLU A 176 -17.47 45.02 -18.45
CA GLU A 176 -18.07 45.96 -17.52
C GLU A 176 -19.28 46.65 -18.19
N LEU A 177 -20.28 46.92 -17.36
CA LEU A 177 -21.44 47.75 -17.65
C LEU A 177 -21.02 49.13 -18.21
N VAL A 178 -21.75 49.65 -19.22
CA VAL A 178 -22.32 51.03 -19.27
C VAL A 178 -22.98 51.31 -20.64
N LEU A 179 -24.27 51.65 -20.56
CA LEU A 179 -25.13 52.56 -21.34
C LEU A 179 -24.92 52.82 -22.86
N LYS A 180 -26.07 52.69 -23.54
CA LYS A 180 -26.73 53.63 -24.46
C LYS A 180 -26.48 53.56 -25.99
N HIS A 181 -27.64 53.44 -26.65
CA HIS A 181 -28.10 54.08 -27.88
C HIS A 181 -27.90 53.41 -29.25
N THR A 182 -29.03 52.89 -29.75
CA THR A 182 -29.67 53.13 -31.07
C THR A 182 -28.83 53.08 -32.35
N SER A 183 -29.19 52.14 -33.23
CA SER A 183 -29.73 52.34 -34.61
C SER A 183 -29.44 51.06 -35.42
N GLU A 184 -30.46 50.25 -35.72
CA GLU A 184 -31.19 50.22 -37.00
C GLU A 184 -30.45 49.58 -38.19
N GLN A 185 -31.25 48.87 -39.00
CA GLN A 185 -31.03 48.30 -40.33
C GLN A 185 -30.43 46.88 -40.40
N GLU A 186 -31.27 45.86 -40.67
CA GLU A 186 -31.70 45.40 -42.02
C GLU A 186 -30.50 44.82 -42.80
N LYS A 187 -30.50 43.61 -43.38
CA LYS A 187 -31.55 42.86 -44.07
C LYS A 187 -31.01 41.46 -44.43
N LYS A 188 -31.92 40.48 -44.38
CA LYS A 188 -32.17 39.38 -45.35
C LYS A 188 -31.02 38.50 -45.87
N GLY A 189 -31.22 37.19 -45.73
CA GLY A 189 -30.68 36.17 -46.62
C GLY A 189 -31.19 34.77 -46.26
N TYR A 190 -32.14 34.26 -47.04
CA TYR A 190 -32.93 33.05 -46.81
C TYR A 190 -32.29 31.79 -47.45
N SER A 191 -32.73 30.62 -46.97
CA SER A 191 -32.83 29.32 -47.66
C SER A 191 -31.56 28.43 -47.73
N SER A 192 -31.61 27.10 -47.76
CA SER A 192 -32.59 26.05 -47.37
C SER A 192 -31.96 24.68 -47.73
N HIS A 193 -32.50 23.59 -47.16
CA HIS A 193 -32.41 22.14 -47.51
C HIS A 193 -31.77 21.31 -46.38
N ARG A 194 -32.47 20.47 -45.58
CA ARG A 194 -33.37 19.30 -45.84
C ARG A 194 -32.78 18.36 -46.92
N GLY A 195 -32.47 17.09 -46.69
CA GLY A 195 -32.64 16.15 -45.58
C GLY A 195 -32.39 14.71 -46.09
N SER A 196 -32.62 13.72 -45.23
CA SER A 196 -32.96 12.30 -45.53
C SER A 196 -31.92 11.20 -45.25
N HIS A 197 -32.19 10.44 -44.18
CA HIS A 197 -32.24 8.98 -44.00
C HIS A 197 -31.58 8.03 -45.02
N ASN A 198 -30.87 6.99 -44.53
CA ASN A 198 -31.48 5.66 -44.35
C ASN A 198 -30.65 4.66 -43.52
N ASP A 199 -31.38 3.71 -42.92
CA ASP A 199 -31.00 2.60 -42.03
C ASP A 199 -30.24 1.44 -42.68
N GLY A 200 -29.58 0.60 -41.85
CA GLY A 200 -29.14 -0.75 -42.27
C GLY A 200 -28.40 -1.56 -41.19
N LYS A 201 -29.14 -2.33 -40.39
CA LYS A 201 -28.67 -3.35 -39.42
C LYS A 201 -27.85 -4.47 -40.08
N GLN A 202 -26.81 -4.95 -39.39
CA GLN A 202 -26.52 -6.39 -39.30
C GLN A 202 -25.78 -6.72 -38.00
N ALA A 203 -26.42 -7.53 -37.15
CA ALA A 203 -25.83 -8.13 -35.97
C ALA A 203 -25.27 -9.52 -36.33
N SER A 204 -24.14 -9.90 -35.73
CA SER A 204 -23.82 -11.31 -35.51
C SER A 204 -23.26 -11.52 -34.10
N PRO A 205 -23.56 -12.68 -33.48
CA PRO A 205 -23.40 -12.93 -32.06
C PRO A 205 -22.11 -13.71 -31.75
N ASN A 206 -21.69 -13.68 -30.49
CA ASN A 206 -20.53 -14.40 -29.91
C ASN A 206 -19.16 -13.73 -30.09
N ALA A 207 -18.90 -12.73 -29.25
CA ALA A 207 -17.59 -12.58 -28.64
C ALA A 207 -17.80 -12.28 -27.15
N ILE A 208 -17.28 -13.17 -26.32
CA ILE A 208 -17.26 -13.15 -24.86
C ILE A 208 -16.87 -11.74 -24.38
N PRO A 209 -17.59 -11.11 -23.42
CA PRO A 209 -17.16 -9.83 -22.89
C PRO A 209 -15.83 -10.03 -22.18
N SER A 210 -14.76 -9.60 -22.84
CA SER A 210 -13.42 -9.51 -22.29
C SER A 210 -13.49 -8.74 -20.98
N GLN A 211 -12.97 -9.38 -19.94
CA GLN A 211 -12.78 -8.79 -18.62
C GLN A 211 -12.10 -7.43 -18.77
N PRO A 212 -12.55 -6.35 -18.10
CA PRO A 212 -11.74 -5.16 -17.98
C PRO A 212 -10.55 -5.53 -17.10
N SER A 213 -9.41 -5.77 -17.74
CA SER A 213 -8.10 -5.76 -17.09
C SER A 213 -7.98 -4.50 -16.24
N SER A 214 -7.71 -4.66 -14.96
CA SER A 214 -7.45 -3.58 -14.00
C SER A 214 -6.13 -2.89 -14.29
N ASN A 215 -6.01 -2.23 -15.45
CA ASN A 215 -4.91 -1.34 -15.79
C ASN A 215 -5.28 0.09 -15.36
N SER A 216 -5.56 0.30 -14.07
CA SER A 216 -5.63 1.67 -13.56
C SER A 216 -4.21 2.15 -13.30
N THR A 217 -3.63 2.80 -14.29
CA THR A 217 -2.39 3.58 -14.21
C THR A 217 -2.49 4.82 -13.30
N ASN A 218 -3.67 5.09 -12.72
CA ASN A 218 -3.89 6.23 -11.84
C ASN A 218 -3.55 5.90 -10.38
N PRO A 219 -2.89 6.81 -9.64
CA PRO A 219 -2.61 6.62 -8.22
C PRO A 219 -3.90 6.48 -7.41
N ALA A 220 -3.82 5.78 -6.27
CA ALA A 220 -4.94 5.71 -5.34
C ALA A 220 -5.29 7.11 -4.81
N LEU A 221 -6.52 7.33 -4.35
CA LEU A 221 -6.97 8.64 -3.87
C LEU A 221 -7.16 8.65 -2.35
N TRP A 222 -6.53 9.62 -1.67
CA TRP A 222 -6.79 9.92 -0.27
C TRP A 222 -7.72 11.13 -0.12
N LEU A 223 -8.98 10.89 0.25
CA LEU A 223 -9.94 11.96 0.51
C LEU A 223 -9.76 12.49 1.94
N GLY A 224 -8.89 13.48 2.11
CA GLY A 224 -8.58 14.02 3.44
C GLY A 224 -9.54 15.11 3.95
N ASN A 225 -10.29 15.78 3.08
CA ASN A 225 -11.22 16.83 3.51
C ASN A 225 -12.38 16.26 4.33
N VAL A 226 -12.57 16.75 5.55
CA VAL A 226 -13.61 16.25 6.49
C VAL A 226 -14.84 17.14 6.65
N VAL A 227 -14.78 18.37 6.15
CA VAL A 227 -15.87 19.34 6.24
C VAL A 227 -16.52 19.61 4.88
N LYS A 228 -17.76 20.11 4.90
CA LYS A 228 -18.52 20.48 3.70
C LYS A 228 -18.06 21.79 3.06
N THR A 229 -17.36 22.64 3.80
CA THR A 229 -16.94 23.97 3.33
C THR A 229 -16.05 23.86 2.09
N GLY A 230 -16.33 24.70 1.09
CA GLY A 230 -15.54 24.78 -0.15
C GLY A 230 -15.94 23.77 -1.23
N PHE A 231 -16.96 22.94 -1.02
CA PHE A 231 -17.47 22.02 -2.03
C PHE A 231 -18.73 22.55 -2.73
N ASP A 232 -18.83 22.28 -4.03
CA ASP A 232 -20.05 22.51 -4.81
C ASP A 232 -21.28 21.78 -4.20
N PRO A 233 -22.46 22.43 -4.13
CA PRO A 233 -23.67 21.82 -3.57
C PRO A 233 -24.11 20.52 -4.25
N ALA A 234 -23.93 20.36 -5.56
CA ALA A 234 -24.28 19.11 -6.23
C ALA A 234 -23.32 17.98 -5.85
N TYR A 235 -22.03 18.27 -5.69
CA TYR A 235 -21.06 17.32 -5.12
C TYR A 235 -21.45 16.89 -3.71
N LEU A 236 -21.79 17.85 -2.85
CA LEU A 236 -22.22 17.57 -1.47
C LEU A 236 -23.47 16.69 -1.41
N LYS A 237 -24.44 16.93 -2.31
CA LYS A 237 -25.66 16.12 -2.42
C LYS A 237 -25.33 14.67 -2.77
N GLU A 238 -24.44 14.42 -3.73
CA GLU A 238 -24.05 13.06 -4.11
C GLU A 238 -23.21 12.36 -3.03
N ARG A 239 -22.32 13.09 -2.35
CA ARG A 239 -21.56 12.55 -1.20
C ARG A 239 -22.45 12.21 -0.01
N ALA A 240 -23.48 13.02 0.24
CA ALA A 240 -24.49 12.73 1.26
C ALA A 240 -25.27 11.47 0.90
N ARG A 241 -25.75 11.36 -0.35
CA ARG A 241 -26.44 10.17 -0.86
C ARG A 241 -25.63 8.89 -0.70
N LEU A 242 -24.33 8.94 -1.01
CA LEU A 242 -23.42 7.80 -0.78
C LEU A 242 -23.35 7.42 0.70
N SER A 243 -23.21 8.41 1.58
CA SER A 243 -23.10 8.21 3.03
C SER A 243 -24.38 7.62 3.62
N ASP A 244 -25.54 8.14 3.19
CA ASP A 244 -26.85 7.68 3.63
C ASP A 244 -27.11 6.25 3.15
N ALA A 245 -26.79 5.94 1.89
CA ALA A 245 -26.90 4.59 1.35
C ALA A 245 -26.00 3.60 2.10
N ALA A 246 -24.78 4.00 2.48
CA ALA A 246 -23.88 3.19 3.30
C ALA A 246 -24.47 2.93 4.69
N TYR A 247 -25.00 3.98 5.33
CA TYR A 247 -25.56 3.92 6.68
C TYR A 247 -26.81 3.03 6.76
N TRP A 248 -27.69 3.07 5.74
CA TRP A 248 -28.92 2.28 5.68
C TRP A 248 -28.75 0.90 5.04
N GLY A 249 -27.55 0.57 4.56
CA GLY A 249 -27.29 -0.69 3.85
C GLY A 249 -27.97 -0.80 2.48
N ASP A 250 -28.29 0.32 1.84
CA ASP A 250 -28.77 0.34 0.44
C ASP A 250 -27.58 0.17 -0.51
N TRP A 251 -27.15 -1.09 -0.66
CA TRP A 251 -25.98 -1.44 -1.48
C TRP A 251 -26.14 -1.09 -2.96
N HIS A 252 -27.37 -1.08 -3.48
CA HIS A 252 -27.62 -0.73 -4.88
C HIS A 252 -27.37 0.76 -5.10
N GLN A 253 -27.95 1.61 -4.25
CA GLN A 253 -27.73 3.04 -4.30
C GLN A 253 -26.27 3.39 -4.01
N LEU A 254 -25.65 2.73 -3.03
CA LEU A 254 -24.24 2.92 -2.70
C LEU A 254 -23.35 2.69 -3.93
N LEU A 255 -23.48 1.55 -4.60
CA LEU A 255 -22.68 1.23 -5.79
C LEU A 255 -22.96 2.21 -6.95
N SER A 256 -24.21 2.67 -7.11
CA SER A 256 -24.56 3.71 -8.09
C SER A 256 -23.90 5.06 -7.77
N SER A 257 -23.82 5.43 -6.48
CA SER A 257 -23.17 6.66 -6.05
C SER A 257 -21.64 6.58 -6.21
N LEU A 258 -21.03 5.41 -6.00
CA LEU A 258 -19.61 5.20 -6.29
C LEU A 258 -19.29 5.34 -7.78
N ASP A 259 -20.13 4.78 -8.66
CA ASP A 259 -20.01 4.95 -10.12
C ASP A 259 -20.20 6.43 -10.53
N THR A 260 -21.15 7.13 -9.90
CA THR A 260 -21.33 8.57 -10.10
C THR A 260 -20.09 9.37 -9.71
N GLY A 261 -19.50 9.08 -8.55
CA GLY A 261 -18.24 9.67 -8.09
C GLY A 261 -17.13 9.54 -9.13
N ARG A 262 -16.96 8.32 -9.65
CA ARG A 262 -15.95 8.01 -10.67
C ARG A 262 -16.22 8.73 -11.99
N ARG A 263 -17.44 8.65 -12.54
CA ARG A 263 -17.74 9.16 -13.88
C ARG A 263 -17.85 10.67 -13.94
N ARG A 264 -18.47 11.29 -12.92
CA ARG A 264 -18.77 12.72 -12.91
C ARG A 264 -17.63 13.55 -12.31
N TYR A 265 -16.94 13.01 -11.31
CA TYR A 265 -15.92 13.74 -10.55
C TYR A 265 -14.52 13.17 -10.72
N GLY A 266 -14.35 12.01 -11.35
CA GLY A 266 -13.04 11.36 -11.50
C GLY A 266 -12.50 10.80 -10.19
N GLU A 267 -13.32 10.67 -9.15
CA GLU A 267 -12.89 10.33 -7.80
C GLU A 267 -13.34 8.92 -7.40
N SER A 268 -12.46 8.18 -6.70
CA SER A 268 -12.85 6.94 -6.04
C SER A 268 -13.40 7.24 -4.65
N TRP A 269 -14.71 7.11 -4.47
CA TRP A 269 -15.39 7.39 -3.21
C TRP A 269 -15.51 6.17 -2.27
N CYS A 270 -14.87 5.05 -2.60
CA CYS A 270 -14.96 3.79 -1.86
C CYS A 270 -14.44 3.91 -0.42
N ASN A 271 -13.51 4.84 -0.20
CA ASN A 271 -12.89 5.15 1.09
C ASN A 271 -13.36 6.49 1.66
N SER A 272 -14.41 7.07 1.07
CA SER A 272 -14.98 8.31 1.58
C SER A 272 -15.73 8.06 2.89
N PHE A 273 -15.79 9.09 3.71
CA PHE A 273 -16.59 9.16 4.92
C PHE A 273 -17.58 10.32 4.80
N HIS A 274 -18.54 10.36 5.72
CA HIS A 274 -19.54 11.42 5.80
C HIS A 274 -18.89 12.77 6.13
N LEU A 275 -19.14 13.77 5.28
CA LEU A 275 -18.65 15.15 5.49
C LEU A 275 -19.52 15.86 6.54
N ARG A 276 -18.88 16.53 7.50
CA ARG A 276 -19.56 17.28 8.58
C ARG A 276 -19.52 18.80 8.34
N SER A 277 -20.31 19.55 9.11
CA SER A 277 -20.08 20.98 9.27
C SER A 277 -18.76 21.22 10.02
N GLU A 278 -18.26 22.45 9.97
CA GLU A 278 -17.04 22.82 10.71
C GLU A 278 -17.21 22.63 12.23
N ASP A 279 -18.38 22.97 12.76
CA ASP A 279 -18.71 22.85 14.19
C ASP A 279 -18.65 21.39 14.68
N ASP A 280 -19.02 20.43 13.82
CA ASP A 280 -19.04 19.00 14.15
C ASP A 280 -17.76 18.24 13.73
N SER A 281 -16.75 18.95 13.23
CA SER A 281 -15.51 18.34 12.71
C SER A 281 -14.73 17.53 13.76
N HIS A 282 -14.94 17.78 15.05
CA HIS A 282 -14.31 17.04 16.13
C HIS A 282 -14.97 15.66 16.37
N ARG A 283 -16.23 15.48 15.94
CA ARG A 283 -17.06 14.27 16.20
C ARG A 283 -17.08 13.27 15.03
N LEU A 284 -15.98 13.18 14.30
CA LEU A 284 -15.90 12.34 13.11
C LEU A 284 -15.66 10.87 13.47
N SER A 285 -16.58 9.99 13.05
CA SER A 285 -16.41 8.54 13.17
C SER A 285 -15.44 7.96 12.13
N LEU A 286 -15.35 8.61 10.96
CA LEU A 286 -14.55 8.21 9.79
C LEU A 286 -14.86 6.80 9.25
N TRP A 287 -16.09 6.33 9.44
CA TRP A 287 -16.57 5.11 8.83
C TRP A 287 -16.61 5.24 7.30
N THR A 288 -16.10 4.22 6.63
CA THR A 288 -16.15 4.09 5.17
C THR A 288 -17.24 3.08 4.77
N PRO A 289 -17.64 3.05 3.47
CA PRO A 289 -18.50 2.00 2.94
C PRO A 289 -18.12 0.57 3.32
N LEU A 290 -16.82 0.25 3.41
CA LEU A 290 -16.37 -1.09 3.76
C LEU A 290 -16.62 -1.43 5.25
N HIS A 291 -16.44 -0.46 6.14
CA HIS A 291 -16.79 -0.62 7.55
C HIS A 291 -18.29 -0.85 7.74
N GLN A 292 -19.12 -0.07 7.05
CA GLN A 292 -20.58 -0.25 7.09
C GLN A 292 -20.99 -1.61 6.53
N ALA A 293 -20.38 -2.04 5.42
CA ALA A 293 -20.63 -3.34 4.83
C ALA A 293 -20.27 -4.50 5.78
N ALA A 294 -19.18 -4.37 6.54
CA ALA A 294 -18.79 -5.34 7.56
C ALA A 294 -19.77 -5.36 8.74
N TYR A 295 -20.16 -4.18 9.24
CA TYR A 295 -21.09 -4.06 10.37
C TYR A 295 -22.50 -4.57 10.06
N MET A 296 -23.00 -4.30 8.86
CA MET A 296 -24.35 -4.67 8.44
C MET A 296 -24.44 -6.07 7.81
N ASN A 297 -23.38 -6.88 7.87
CA ASN A 297 -23.29 -8.19 7.23
C ASN A 297 -23.69 -8.16 5.74
N ALA A 298 -23.12 -7.21 4.98
CA ALA A 298 -23.45 -7.06 3.57
C ALA A 298 -23.17 -8.36 2.78
N PRO A 299 -23.92 -8.65 1.71
CA PRO A 299 -23.66 -9.82 0.88
C PRO A 299 -22.20 -9.85 0.40
N LYS A 300 -21.57 -11.04 0.38
CA LYS A 300 -20.16 -11.21 -0.04
C LYS A 300 -19.82 -10.47 -1.34
N LYS A 301 -20.72 -10.55 -2.33
CA LYS A 301 -20.58 -9.87 -3.63
C LYS A 301 -20.45 -8.34 -3.50
N VAL A 302 -21.14 -7.73 -2.54
CA VAL A 302 -21.04 -6.29 -2.27
C VAL A 302 -19.67 -5.96 -1.69
N VAL A 303 -19.21 -6.73 -0.70
CA VAL A 303 -17.90 -6.55 -0.06
C VAL A 303 -16.76 -6.73 -1.09
N GLU A 304 -16.81 -7.81 -1.87
CA GLU A 304 -15.88 -8.06 -2.98
C GLU A 304 -15.89 -6.91 -3.99
N LYS A 305 -17.08 -6.39 -4.34
CA LYS A 305 -17.19 -5.28 -5.26
C LYS A 305 -16.58 -3.99 -4.70
N LEU A 306 -16.79 -3.68 -3.43
CA LEU A 306 -16.17 -2.52 -2.77
C LEU A 306 -14.65 -2.61 -2.82
N ILE A 307 -14.10 -3.77 -2.49
CA ILE A 307 -12.66 -4.07 -2.58
C ILE A 307 -12.15 -3.88 -4.02
N GLN A 308 -12.84 -4.43 -5.02
CA GLN A 308 -12.47 -4.29 -6.43
C GLN A 308 -12.50 -2.82 -6.89
N LEU A 309 -13.35 -1.99 -6.29
CA LEU A 309 -13.41 -0.56 -6.58
C LEU A 309 -12.33 0.25 -5.84
N GLY A 310 -11.53 -0.41 -4.99
CA GLY A 310 -10.39 0.19 -4.28
C GLY A 310 -10.65 0.49 -2.81
N ALA A 311 -11.64 -0.16 -2.16
CA ALA A 311 -11.84 0.00 -0.73
C ALA A 311 -10.67 -0.58 0.08
N PHE A 312 -10.23 0.17 1.09
CA PHE A 312 -9.04 -0.16 1.88
C PHE A 312 -9.38 -1.06 3.06
N ARG A 313 -8.66 -2.18 3.20
CA ARG A 313 -8.91 -3.15 4.29
C ARG A 313 -8.12 -2.81 5.54
N THR A 314 -6.93 -2.23 5.38
CA THR A 314 -6.09 -1.79 6.50
C THR A 314 -6.52 -0.47 7.11
N LEU A 315 -7.45 0.26 6.51
CA LEU A 315 -7.90 1.56 7.01
C LEU A 315 -8.83 1.35 8.21
N PRO A 316 -8.52 1.83 9.42
CA PRO A 316 -9.41 1.78 10.56
C PRO A 316 -10.42 2.93 10.58
N THR A 317 -11.49 2.75 11.36
CA THR A 317 -12.32 3.85 11.87
C THR A 317 -11.50 4.78 12.76
N LYS A 318 -12.04 5.98 13.03
CA LYS A 318 -11.53 6.84 14.11
C LYS A 318 -12.34 6.66 15.38
N GLU A 319 -13.66 6.71 15.20
CA GLU A 319 -14.75 6.74 16.18
C GLU A 319 -15.71 5.55 16.03
N THR A 320 -15.90 4.66 17.02
CA THR A 320 -16.99 3.68 16.98
C THR A 320 -18.13 3.97 17.95
N HIS A 321 -18.10 5.07 18.72
CA HIS A 321 -19.19 5.55 19.58
C HIS A 321 -19.64 4.60 20.71
N GLY A 322 -18.81 3.61 21.05
CA GLY A 322 -19.07 2.62 22.09
C GLY A 322 -19.75 1.35 21.61
N GLU A 323 -20.01 1.22 20.31
CA GLU A 323 -20.53 0.01 19.67
C GLU A 323 -19.59 -1.20 19.83
N PHE A 324 -18.29 -0.94 20.02
CA PHE A 324 -17.24 -1.96 20.08
C PHE A 324 -16.26 -1.74 21.22
N ARG A 325 -15.41 -2.75 21.46
CA ARG A 325 -14.38 -2.70 22.50
C ARG A 325 -13.34 -1.62 22.26
N TYR A 326 -12.99 -1.39 21.01
CA TYR A 326 -12.00 -0.40 20.59
C TYR A 326 -12.62 0.63 19.63
N PRO A 327 -12.18 1.89 19.66
CA PRO A 327 -12.71 2.96 18.82
C PRO A 327 -12.22 2.90 17.36
N ASP A 328 -11.06 2.29 17.14
CA ASP A 328 -10.34 2.23 15.88
C ASP A 328 -10.27 0.78 15.37
N LEU A 329 -11.28 0.38 14.62
CA LEU A 329 -11.39 -0.97 14.07
C LEU A 329 -11.33 -0.93 12.56
N THR A 330 -10.59 -1.87 11.98
CA THR A 330 -10.69 -2.20 10.56
C THR A 330 -11.99 -2.95 10.26
N ALA A 331 -12.39 -3.00 8.99
CA ALA A 331 -13.58 -3.73 8.58
C ALA A 331 -13.55 -5.22 8.99
N VAL A 332 -12.39 -5.88 8.96
CA VAL A 332 -12.27 -7.28 9.41
C VAL A 332 -12.45 -7.44 10.91
N GLU A 333 -11.97 -6.48 11.71
CA GLU A 333 -12.13 -6.51 13.16
C GLU A 333 -13.58 -6.26 13.56
N ILE A 334 -14.28 -5.33 12.89
CA ILE A 334 -15.73 -5.16 13.02
C ILE A 334 -16.45 -6.49 12.74
N ALA A 335 -16.15 -7.15 11.62
CA ALA A 335 -16.78 -8.44 11.28
C ALA A 335 -16.44 -9.55 12.30
N ARG A 336 -15.30 -9.48 12.98
CA ARG A 336 -14.92 -10.41 14.06
C ARG A 336 -15.68 -10.14 15.34
N GLU A 337 -15.79 -8.87 15.76
CA GLU A 337 -16.51 -8.50 16.98
C GLU A 337 -18.01 -8.82 16.87
N VAL A 338 -18.62 -8.62 15.70
CA VAL A 338 -20.04 -8.97 15.48
C VAL A 338 -20.24 -10.48 15.23
N GLY A 339 -19.21 -11.21 14.80
CA GLY A 339 -19.26 -12.67 14.60
C GLY A 339 -19.61 -13.14 13.18
N TYR A 340 -19.40 -12.31 12.15
CA TYR A 340 -19.65 -12.66 10.75
C TYR A 340 -18.45 -13.35 10.10
N SER A 341 -18.22 -14.61 10.47
CA SER A 341 -17.08 -15.43 10.01
C SER A 341 -16.94 -15.54 8.49
N GLU A 342 -18.08 -15.53 7.79
CA GLU A 342 -18.15 -15.60 6.34
C GLU A 342 -17.46 -14.43 5.61
N LEU A 343 -17.26 -13.30 6.28
CA LEU A 343 -16.63 -12.11 5.72
C LEU A 343 -15.12 -12.02 6.04
N TRP A 344 -14.61 -12.82 6.97
CA TRP A 344 -13.24 -12.68 7.49
C TRP A 344 -12.19 -12.83 6.39
N SER A 345 -12.30 -13.85 5.54
CA SER A 345 -11.33 -14.10 4.48
C SER A 345 -11.32 -12.99 3.42
N ILE A 346 -12.48 -12.42 3.10
CA ILE A 346 -12.64 -11.35 2.11
C ILE A 346 -12.08 -10.03 2.65
N LEU A 347 -12.33 -9.74 3.94
CA LEU A 347 -11.94 -8.50 4.61
C LEU A 347 -10.51 -8.51 5.15
N THR A 348 -9.87 -9.67 5.28
CA THR A 348 -8.48 -9.76 5.75
C THR A 348 -7.55 -9.00 4.79
N PRO A 349 -6.74 -8.04 5.29
CA PRO A 349 -5.80 -7.29 4.48
C PRO A 349 -4.79 -8.19 3.74
N VAL A 350 -4.43 -7.79 2.51
CA VAL A 350 -3.40 -8.45 1.71
C VAL A 350 -2.20 -7.51 1.62
N ILE A 351 -1.17 -7.78 2.42
CA ILE A 351 0.03 -6.95 2.47
C ILE A 351 0.96 -7.31 1.31
N ARG A 352 1.13 -6.37 0.38
CA ARG A 352 1.99 -6.48 -0.82
C ARG A 352 3.34 -5.81 -0.62
N HIS A 353 3.38 -4.73 0.14
CA HIS A 353 4.58 -3.98 0.45
C HIS A 353 4.86 -4.02 1.95
N PHE A 354 5.64 -5.01 2.36
CA PHE A 354 5.96 -5.20 3.76
C PHE A 354 6.89 -4.09 4.28
N VAL A 355 6.40 -3.35 5.28
CA VAL A 355 7.16 -2.39 6.07
C VAL A 355 6.98 -2.74 7.54
N PRO A 356 8.05 -2.85 8.35
CA PRO A 356 7.89 -3.09 9.79
C PRO A 356 7.04 -2.00 10.43
N ALA A 357 6.10 -2.38 11.32
CA ALA A 357 5.12 -1.46 11.89
C ALA A 357 5.74 -0.21 12.53
N ARG A 358 6.85 -0.37 13.26
CA ARG A 358 7.55 0.78 13.86
C ARG A 358 8.07 1.76 12.82
N ILE A 359 8.67 1.26 11.74
CA ILE A 359 9.16 2.09 10.64
C ILE A 359 8.02 2.80 9.94
N LEU A 360 6.89 2.11 9.73
CA LEU A 360 5.71 2.70 9.10
C LEU A 360 5.13 3.85 9.94
N ILE A 361 5.06 3.70 11.27
CA ILE A 361 4.65 4.76 12.20
C ILE A 361 5.60 5.94 12.12
N ASP A 362 6.91 5.69 12.20
CA ASP A 362 7.92 6.75 12.15
C ASP A 362 7.86 7.50 10.79
N LEU A 363 7.70 6.78 9.68
CA LEU A 363 7.51 7.38 8.34
C LEU A 363 6.25 8.22 8.25
N GLU A 364 5.14 7.73 8.80
CA GLU A 364 3.85 8.43 8.78
C GLU A 364 3.97 9.75 9.54
N GLN A 365 4.58 9.71 10.73
CA GLN A 365 4.85 10.91 11.51
C GLN A 365 5.70 11.93 10.74
N ARG A 366 6.82 11.49 10.13
CA ARG A 366 7.68 12.39 9.35
C ARG A 366 6.99 12.95 8.11
N PHE A 367 6.13 12.16 7.47
CA PHE A 367 5.34 12.63 6.35
C PHE A 367 4.31 13.67 6.78
N HIS A 368 3.64 13.48 7.92
CA HIS A 368 2.70 14.45 8.47
C HIS A 368 3.40 15.75 8.87
N GLU A 369 4.58 15.67 9.49
CA GLU A 369 5.41 16.84 9.81
C GLU A 369 5.79 17.63 8.53
N LEU A 370 6.16 16.94 7.44
CA LEU A 370 6.39 17.56 6.13
C LEU A 370 5.12 18.26 5.60
N ILE A 371 3.95 17.60 5.63
CA ILE A 371 2.69 18.21 5.18
C ILE A 371 2.39 19.46 6.01
N HIS A 372 2.55 19.40 7.32
CA HIS A 372 2.34 20.56 8.20
C HIS A 372 3.28 21.71 7.87
N ALA A 373 4.56 21.44 7.61
CA ALA A 373 5.52 22.45 7.21
C ALA A 373 5.16 23.09 5.84
N GLU A 374 4.76 22.27 4.87
CA GLU A 374 4.38 22.72 3.52
C GLU A 374 3.07 23.50 3.48
N LEU A 375 2.17 23.25 4.42
CA LEU A 375 0.86 23.88 4.54
C LEU A 375 0.78 24.89 5.68
N ALA A 376 1.91 25.25 6.28
CA ALA A 376 1.98 26.22 7.35
C ALA A 376 1.27 27.53 6.94
N GLY A 377 0.34 28.01 7.78
CA GLY A 377 -0.46 29.20 7.51
C GLY A 377 -1.77 28.96 6.74
N LEU A 378 -2.05 27.75 6.25
CA LEU A 378 -3.36 27.42 5.68
C LEU A 378 -4.37 27.06 6.77
N ALA A 379 -5.43 27.87 6.88
CA ALA A 379 -6.52 27.65 7.83
C ALA A 379 -7.26 26.31 7.61
N LEU A 380 -7.17 25.70 6.43
CA LEU A 380 -7.83 24.42 6.10
C LEU A 380 -7.15 23.21 6.79
N LEU A 381 -5.92 23.34 7.27
CA LEU A 381 -5.14 22.23 7.82
C LEU A 381 -5.85 21.50 8.98
N LYS A 382 -6.61 22.23 9.81
CA LYS A 382 -7.43 21.66 10.91
C LYS A 382 -8.59 20.77 10.43
N TYR A 383 -8.96 20.86 9.15
CA TYR A 383 -10.05 20.12 8.55
C TYR A 383 -9.56 19.04 7.56
N LEU A 384 -8.28 18.67 7.65
CA LEU A 384 -7.69 17.59 6.86
C LEU A 384 -7.39 16.37 7.74
N ARG A 385 -7.92 15.22 7.32
CA ARG A 385 -7.43 13.91 7.72
C ARG A 385 -6.17 13.63 6.92
N LEU A 386 -5.01 13.60 7.58
CA LEU A 386 -3.74 13.28 6.93
C LEU A 386 -3.68 11.80 6.49
N PRO A 387 -2.92 11.46 5.44
CA PRO A 387 -2.83 10.10 4.92
C PRO A 387 -2.28 9.09 5.92
N GLN A 388 -2.93 7.92 6.02
CA GLN A 388 -2.40 6.80 6.79
C GLN A 388 -1.61 5.87 5.87
N LEU A 389 -0.33 5.67 6.16
CA LEU A 389 0.60 4.97 5.27
C LEU A 389 0.38 3.46 5.23
N VAL A 390 -0.29 2.89 6.24
CA VAL A 390 -0.64 1.46 6.26
C VAL A 390 -1.42 1.04 5.02
N VAL A 391 -2.22 1.93 4.45
CA VAL A 391 -2.96 1.68 3.22
C VAL A 391 -2.06 1.45 2.01
N LEU A 392 -0.89 2.09 1.93
CA LEU A 392 0.03 1.86 0.80
C LEU A 392 0.54 0.42 0.78
N THR A 393 0.52 -0.28 1.91
CA THR A 393 1.04 -1.64 2.02
C THR A 393 0.18 -2.67 1.31
N GLU A 394 -1.11 -2.38 1.05
CA GLU A 394 -2.06 -3.28 0.37
C GLU A 394 -2.28 -2.97 -1.12
N LEU A 395 -1.79 -1.83 -1.62
CA LEU A 395 -1.95 -1.42 -3.02
C LEU A 395 -1.04 -2.23 -3.95
N GLU A 396 -1.45 -2.43 -5.19
CA GLU A 396 -0.59 -3.04 -6.24
C GLU A 396 0.51 -2.09 -6.71
N ASN A 397 0.16 -0.81 -6.86
CA ASN A 397 1.10 0.28 -7.00
C ASN A 397 1.01 1.11 -5.72
N PRO A 398 2.05 1.16 -4.87
CA PRO A 398 1.97 1.79 -3.56
C PRO A 398 2.12 3.31 -3.65
N GLU A 399 1.28 3.91 -4.49
CA GLU A 399 1.29 5.32 -4.87
C GLU A 399 -0.10 5.91 -4.68
N MET A 400 -0.15 7.10 -4.09
CA MET A 400 -1.39 7.73 -3.69
C MET A 400 -1.32 9.25 -3.85
N TRP A 401 -2.43 9.81 -4.30
CA TRP A 401 -2.67 11.24 -4.41
C TRP A 401 -3.48 11.73 -3.21
N PHE A 402 -2.98 12.77 -2.55
CA PHE A 402 -3.67 13.50 -1.49
C PHE A 402 -3.92 14.96 -1.92
N PRO A 403 -5.13 15.29 -2.40
CA PRO A 403 -5.50 16.66 -2.72
C PRO A 403 -5.75 17.48 -1.44
N ILE A 404 -5.19 18.71 -1.40
CA ILE A 404 -5.44 19.67 -0.31
C ILE A 404 -6.69 20.51 -0.59
N GLN A 405 -6.89 20.92 -1.84
CA GLN A 405 -8.10 21.63 -2.24
C GLN A 405 -9.04 20.69 -2.99
N PRO A 406 -10.31 20.60 -2.57
CA PRO A 406 -11.29 19.82 -3.31
C PRO A 406 -11.62 20.49 -4.65
N GLN A 407 -11.89 19.65 -5.66
CA GLN A 407 -12.39 20.02 -7.00
C GLN A 407 -11.45 20.80 -7.93
N SER A 408 -10.22 21.15 -7.54
CA SER A 408 -9.21 21.60 -8.49
C SER A 408 -8.66 20.38 -9.26
N GLN A 409 -9.10 20.18 -10.50
CA GLN A 409 -8.66 19.07 -11.37
C GLN A 409 -7.14 19.05 -11.63
N HIS A 410 -6.41 20.12 -11.28
CA HIS A 410 -4.95 20.25 -11.33
C HIS A 410 -4.36 20.86 -10.03
N GLY A 411 -4.93 20.48 -8.89
CA GLY A 411 -4.80 21.17 -7.60
C GLY A 411 -3.49 21.07 -6.82
N ARG A 412 -3.41 21.88 -5.75
CA ARG A 412 -2.40 21.75 -4.69
C ARG A 412 -2.59 20.43 -3.95
N GLY A 413 -1.51 19.67 -3.78
CA GLY A 413 -1.59 18.31 -3.22
C GLY A 413 -0.24 17.63 -3.08
N PHE A 414 -0.29 16.39 -2.62
CA PHE A 414 0.87 15.52 -2.44
C PHE A 414 0.64 14.21 -3.19
N LEU A 415 1.52 13.91 -4.14
CA LEU A 415 1.64 12.57 -4.70
C LEU A 415 2.74 11.86 -3.93
N PHE A 416 2.46 10.72 -3.32
CA PHE A 416 3.44 10.02 -2.51
C PHE A 416 3.42 8.53 -2.79
N ARG A 417 4.59 7.92 -2.70
CA ARG A 417 4.83 6.53 -3.03
C ARG A 417 5.74 5.87 -2.01
N LEU A 418 5.41 4.64 -1.64
CA LEU A 418 6.29 3.79 -0.84
C LEU A 418 7.42 3.23 -1.71
N ASP A 419 8.66 3.47 -1.28
CA ASP A 419 9.88 2.93 -1.89
C ASP A 419 10.67 2.19 -0.80
N GLY A 420 10.42 0.89 -0.67
CA GLY A 420 11.01 0.07 0.39
C GLY A 420 10.61 0.54 1.79
N ARG A 421 11.54 1.20 2.51
CA ARG A 421 11.35 1.73 3.86
C ARG A 421 11.39 3.26 3.89
N GLU A 422 11.16 3.88 2.76
CA GLU A 422 11.13 5.33 2.58
C GLU A 422 9.88 5.73 1.79
N LEU A 423 9.55 7.02 1.79
CA LEU A 423 8.57 7.60 0.89
C LEU A 423 9.26 8.55 -0.07
N VAL A 424 8.82 8.51 -1.32
CA VAL A 424 9.05 9.58 -2.29
C VAL A 424 7.78 10.41 -2.37
N VAL A 425 7.90 11.72 -2.17
CA VAL A 425 6.76 12.64 -2.10
C VAL A 425 7.00 13.79 -3.08
N LEU A 426 6.03 14.04 -3.95
CA LEU A 426 5.95 15.21 -4.81
C LEU A 426 4.88 16.16 -4.26
N SER A 427 5.32 17.30 -3.73
CA SER A 427 4.48 18.44 -3.36
C SER A 427 4.18 19.27 -4.60
N VAL A 428 2.90 19.50 -4.91
CA VAL A 428 2.44 20.25 -6.09
C VAL A 428 1.61 21.46 -5.64
N GLY A 429 1.72 22.59 -6.36
CA GLY A 429 0.89 23.77 -6.14
C GLY A 429 1.38 24.67 -5.01
N ARG A 430 2.70 24.75 -4.81
CA ARG A 430 3.34 25.68 -3.86
C ARG A 430 3.29 27.11 -4.38
N SER A 431 3.40 28.08 -3.46
CA SER A 431 3.58 29.49 -3.83
C SER A 431 4.89 29.67 -4.63
N PRO A 432 4.94 30.58 -5.62
CA PRO A 432 6.14 30.84 -6.43
C PRO A 432 7.39 31.11 -5.57
N PRO A 433 8.62 30.72 -6.01
CA PRO A 433 9.01 30.43 -7.40
C PRO A 433 8.97 28.95 -7.83
N MET A 434 8.83 27.98 -6.91
CA MET A 434 8.79 26.56 -7.26
C MET A 434 7.34 26.04 -7.25
N SER A 435 6.82 25.62 -8.39
CA SER A 435 5.45 25.07 -8.49
C SER A 435 5.34 23.61 -8.00
N LYS A 436 6.48 22.92 -7.91
CA LYS A 436 6.62 21.52 -7.50
C LYS A 436 7.91 21.30 -6.72
N GLN A 437 7.90 20.38 -5.75
CA GLN A 437 9.10 19.97 -5.00
C GLN A 437 9.04 18.47 -4.67
N LEU A 438 10.12 17.75 -4.95
CA LEU A 438 10.29 16.36 -4.55
C LEU A 438 10.98 16.25 -3.20
N TYR A 439 10.57 15.27 -2.41
CA TYR A 439 11.10 14.93 -1.11
C TYR A 439 11.33 13.43 -0.99
N ARG A 440 12.39 13.06 -0.29
CA ARG A 440 12.57 11.71 0.26
C ARG A 440 12.33 11.78 1.76
N VAL A 441 11.41 10.97 2.26
CA VAL A 441 11.06 10.88 3.68
C VAL A 441 11.52 9.52 4.20
N SER A 442 12.31 9.55 5.27
CA SER A 442 12.78 8.38 6.00
C SER A 442 12.34 8.47 7.47
N ALA A 443 12.61 7.43 8.26
CA ALA A 443 12.28 7.45 9.70
C ALA A 443 13.01 8.58 10.47
N THR A 444 14.15 9.05 9.96
CA THR A 444 14.96 10.08 10.61
C THR A 444 14.58 11.52 10.22
N GLY A 445 13.81 11.71 9.15
CA GLY A 445 13.42 13.04 8.67
C GLY A 445 13.09 13.05 7.18
N TRP A 446 13.14 14.23 6.55
CA TRP A 446 12.93 14.38 5.12
C TRP A 446 13.96 15.33 4.50
N THR A 447 14.28 15.08 3.24
CA THR A 447 15.21 15.91 2.45
C THR A 447 14.60 16.22 1.09
N ALA A 448 14.73 17.47 0.65
CA ALA A 448 14.39 17.84 -0.72
C ALA A 448 15.37 17.16 -1.70
N ILE A 449 14.83 16.62 -2.79
CA ILE A 449 15.61 15.97 -3.86
C ILE A 449 15.24 16.61 -5.20
N TYR A 450 16.18 16.55 -6.16
CA TYR A 450 15.97 17.10 -7.51
C TYR A 450 15.36 16.07 -8.47
N ASP A 451 15.68 14.79 -8.27
CA ASP A 451 15.16 13.68 -9.05
C ASP A 451 14.92 12.47 -8.14
N ALA A 452 13.98 11.61 -8.51
CA ALA A 452 13.63 10.42 -7.78
C ALA A 452 13.97 9.17 -8.58
N VAL A 453 15.06 8.49 -8.19
CA VAL A 453 15.26 7.09 -8.59
C VAL A 453 14.34 6.24 -7.71
N VAL A 454 13.30 5.69 -8.31
CA VAL A 454 12.32 4.81 -7.64
C VAL A 454 12.57 3.39 -8.11
N PHE A 455 12.94 2.50 -7.20
CA PHE A 455 13.22 1.10 -7.56
C PHE A 455 11.88 0.34 -7.66
N ARG A 456 11.47 -0.01 -8.88
CA ARG A 456 10.37 -0.96 -9.08
C ARG A 456 10.89 -2.36 -8.74
N ARG A 457 10.32 -2.99 -7.71
CA ARG A 457 10.70 -4.34 -7.28
C ARG A 457 10.17 -5.44 -8.17
#